data_AF-A0A9E8RWZ9-F1
#
_entry.id   AF-A0A9E8RWZ9-F1
#
_cell.length_a   1.000
_cell.length_b   1.000
_cell.length_c   1.000
_cell.angle_alpha   90.00
_cell.angle_beta   90.00
_cell.angle_gamma   90.00
#
_symmetry.space_group_name_H-M   'P 1'
#
loop_
_entity.id
_entity.type
_entity.pdbx_description
1 polymer ?
#
loop_
_entity_poly.entity_id
_entity_poly.type
_entity_poly.pdbx_seq_one_letter_code
_entity_poly.pdbx_strand_id
1 'polypeptide(L)' 'MEKENELGTEKKVIYSCEEHVEYAMEEIINEKGTPPILKRLESGKLSTKACAYCGKLSVYIVSNEYSHTKCG' A
#
# COMPACT_ATOMS: atom_id res chain seq x y z
N MET A 1 -26.78 2.15 23.30
CA MET A 1 -26.34 3.30 22.48
C MET A 1 -25.59 2.71 21.32
N GLU A 2 -26.36 2.34 20.31
CA GLU A 2 -25.93 1.63 19.11
C GLU A 2 -25.27 2.62 18.15
N LYS A 3 -24.08 2.27 17.68
CA LYS A 3 -23.56 2.76 16.39
C LYS A 3 -22.84 1.59 15.71
N GLU A 4 -23.63 0.68 15.16
CA GLU A 4 -23.24 -0.12 14.00
C GLU A 4 -23.53 0.73 12.77
N ASN A 5 -22.51 1.11 11.99
CA ASN A 5 -22.56 1.02 10.52
C ASN A 5 -21.21 1.39 9.88
N GLU A 6 -20.89 0.58 8.88
CA GLU A 6 -19.83 0.54 7.88
C GLU A 6 -19.42 1.86 7.23
N LEU A 7 -18.11 2.09 7.22
CA LEU A 7 -17.29 2.45 6.05
C LEU A 7 -15.86 2.11 6.50
N GLY A 8 -15.20 1.06 6.02
CA GLY A 8 -14.94 0.77 4.63
C GLY A 8 -13.42 0.63 4.58
N THR A 9 -12.90 -0.54 4.22
CA THR A 9 -11.46 -0.78 4.24
C THR A 9 -10.78 0.13 3.20
N GLU A 10 -10.41 1.35 3.57
CA GLU A 10 -9.63 2.26 2.72
C GLU A 10 -8.18 1.76 2.68
N LYS A 11 -7.98 0.63 1.99
CA LYS A 11 -6.66 0.12 1.65
C LYS A 11 -6.03 1.10 0.68
N LYS A 12 -5.15 1.96 1.19
CA LYS A 12 -4.31 2.78 0.32
C LYS A 12 -3.19 1.90 -0.24
N VAL A 13 -3.15 1.81 -1.56
CA VAL A 13 -2.19 1.01 -2.31
C VAL A 13 -1.49 1.93 -3.32
N ILE A 14 -0.20 2.15 -3.14
CA ILE A 14 0.63 2.98 -4.01
C ILE A 14 1.61 2.08 -4.76
N TYR A 15 1.74 2.30 -6.07
CA TYR A 15 2.68 1.58 -6.92
C TYR A 15 3.91 2.46 -7.14
N SER A 16 5.09 1.92 -6.80
CA SER A 16 6.36 2.63 -6.89
C SER A 16 7.44 1.79 -7.57
N CYS A 17 8.35 2.48 -8.26
CA CYS A 17 9.62 1.87 -8.67
C CYS A 17 10.57 1.77 -7.46
N GLU A 18 11.68 1.07 -7.63
CA GLU A 18 12.70 0.92 -6.57
C GLU A 18 13.20 2.26 -6.02
N GLU A 19 13.33 3.27 -6.88
CA GLU A 19 13.83 4.59 -6.49
C GLU A 19 12.81 5.45 -5.72
N HIS A 20 11.51 5.20 -5.91
CA HIS A 20 10.44 6.02 -5.30
C HIS A 20 9.58 5.23 -4.31
N VAL A 21 10.06 4.05 -3.89
CA VAL A 21 9.37 3.21 -2.91
C VAL A 21 9.37 3.86 -1.53
N GLU A 22 10.45 4.53 -1.16
CA GLU A 22 10.62 5.22 0.12
C GLU A 22 9.62 6.37 0.28
N TYR A 23 9.47 7.22 -0.75
CA TYR A 23 8.47 8.29 -0.76
C TYR A 23 7.05 7.77 -0.57
N ALA A 24 6.68 6.69 -1.28
CA ALA A 24 5.35 6.08 -1.12
C ALA A 24 5.12 5.51 0.28
N MET A 25 6.17 5.02 0.94
CA MET A 25 6.07 4.58 2.31
C MET A 25 5.80 5.75 3.24
N GLU A 26 6.59 6.82 3.14
CA GLU A 26 6.45 8.02 3.96
C GLU A 26 5.05 8.64 3.83
N GLU A 27 4.48 8.69 2.61
CA GLU A 27 3.13 9.19 2.41
C GLU A 27 2.07 8.36 3.13
N ILE A 28 2.17 7.03 3.07
CA ILE A 28 1.24 6.14 3.77
C ILE A 28 1.44 6.23 5.28
N ILE A 29 2.68 6.32 5.77
CA ILE A 29 2.98 6.48 7.19
C ILE A 29 2.41 7.80 7.70
N ASN A 30 2.61 8.89 6.97
CA ASN A 30 2.14 10.20 7.38
C ASN A 30 0.61 10.25 7.42
N GLU A 31 -0.07 9.59 6.48
CA GLU A 31 -1.53 9.57 6.42
C GLU A 31 -2.16 8.58 7.43
N LYS A 32 -1.62 7.36 7.54
CA LYS A 32 -2.19 6.28 8.35
C LYS A 32 -1.57 6.15 9.74
N GLY A 33 -0.41 6.76 9.97
CA GLY A 33 0.35 6.64 11.21
C GLY A 33 0.95 5.25 11.45
N THR A 34 0.93 4.36 10.46
CA THR A 34 1.34 2.96 10.60
C THR A 34 2.37 2.55 9.54
N PRO A 35 3.29 1.61 9.86
CA PRO A 35 4.26 1.11 8.89
C PRO A 35 3.55 0.51 7.66
N PRO A 36 3.97 0.82 6.44
CA PRO A 36 3.39 0.26 5.25
C PRO A 36 3.98 -1.13 4.99
N ILE A 37 3.22 -1.93 4.26
CA ILE A 37 3.63 -3.24 3.78
C ILE A 37 4.14 -3.07 2.35
N LEU A 38 5.43 -3.36 2.17
CA LEU A 38 6.07 -3.44 0.87
C LEU A 38 5.95 -4.86 0.31
N LYS A 39 5.43 -4.96 -0.91
CA LYS A 39 5.36 -6.20 -1.66
C LYS A 39 6.05 -6.03 -3.01
N ARG A 40 7.13 -6.78 -3.23
CA ARG A 40 7.81 -6.84 -4.54
C ARG A 40 6.93 -7.63 -5.51
N LEU A 41 6.73 -7.08 -6.70
CA LEU A 41 6.04 -7.77 -7.78
C LEU A 41 7.04 -8.72 -8.47
N GLU A 42 6.83 -10.02 -8.33
CA GLU A 42 7.62 -11.02 -9.06
C GLU A 42 7.24 -10.98 -10.54
N SER A 43 8.22 -11.13 -11.42
CA SER A 43 8.14 -10.95 -12.87
C SER A 43 7.06 -11.77 -13.60
N GLY A 44 6.42 -12.73 -12.92
CA GLY A 44 5.29 -13.52 -13.44
C GLY A 44 3.91 -12.86 -13.28
N LYS A 45 3.75 -11.86 -12.40
CA LYS A 45 2.54 -11.02 -12.29
C LYS A 45 2.90 -9.61 -12.74
N LEU A 46 2.79 -9.39 -14.04
CA LEU A 46 3.04 -8.12 -14.71
C LEU A 46 2.54 -6.93 -13.89
N SER A 47 3.46 -6.13 -13.34
CA SER A 47 3.18 -4.78 -12.87
C SER A 47 2.79 -3.94 -14.07
N THR A 48 1.54 -4.00 -14.49
CA THR A 48 0.99 -3.11 -15.53
C THR A 48 0.82 -1.68 -15.02
N LYS A 49 1.16 -1.42 -13.75
CA LYS A 49 1.08 -0.13 -13.11
C LYS A 49 2.41 0.60 -13.22
N ALA A 50 2.33 1.84 -13.68
CA ALA A 50 3.42 2.78 -13.61
C ALA A 50 3.57 3.33 -12.19
N CYS A 51 4.79 3.74 -11.85
CA CYS A 51 5.12 4.47 -10.65
C CYS A 51 4.32 5.78 -10.61
N ALA A 52 3.66 6.05 -9.48
CA ALA A 52 2.85 7.26 -9.31
C ALA A 52 3.68 8.57 -9.40
N TYR A 53 4.99 8.49 -9.16
CA TYR A 53 5.88 9.65 -9.09
C TYR A 53 6.58 9.94 -10.42
N CYS A 54 7.11 8.91 -11.07
CA CYS A 54 7.98 9.07 -12.25
C CYS A 54 7.44 8.40 -13.53
N GLY A 55 6.34 7.66 -13.44
CA GLY A 55 5.76 6.95 -14.60
C GLY A 55 6.56 5.73 -15.09
N LYS A 56 7.71 5.40 -14.49
CA LYS A 56 8.46 4.16 -14.78
C LYS A 56 7.70 2.92 -14.34
N LEU A 57 8.10 1.73 -14.77
CA LEU A 57 7.50 0.47 -14.29
C LEU A 57 7.60 0.35 -12.77
N SER A 58 6.48 0.08 -12.11
CA SER A 58 6.49 -0.20 -10.67
C SER A 58 6.97 -1.62 -10.42
N VAL A 59 7.84 -1.78 -9.42
CA VAL A 59 8.36 -3.08 -8.99
C VAL A 59 7.99 -3.38 -7.54
N TYR A 60 7.46 -2.38 -6.82
CA TYR A 60 6.96 -2.49 -5.47
C TYR A 60 5.54 -1.97 -5.35
N ILE A 61 4.77 -2.64 -4.50
CA ILE A 61 3.46 -2.22 -4.02
C ILE A 61 3.62 -1.83 -2.56
N VAL A 62 3.22 -0.61 -2.23
CA VAL A 62 3.18 -0.09 -0.87
C VAL A 62 1.73 -0.07 -0.42
N SER A 63 1.39 -0.82 0.63
CA SER A 63 0.00 -0.97 1.07
C SER A 63 -0.12 -1.02 2.59
N ASN A 64 -1.19 -0.46 3.15
CA ASN A 64 -1.43 -0.50 4.60
C ASN A 64 -2.45 -1.58 4.99
N GLU A 65 -2.26 -2.82 4.53
CA GLU A 65 -3.15 -3.94 4.86
C GLU A 65 -2.70 -4.61 6.17
N TYR A 66 -3.00 -3.99 7.31
CA TYR A 66 -2.93 -4.71 8.58
C TYR A 66 -4.10 -5.69 8.61
N SER A 67 -3.85 -6.94 8.20
CA SER A 67 -4.73 -8.06 8.51
C SER A 67 -4.76 -8.19 10.02
N HIS A 68 -5.73 -7.53 10.64
CA HIS A 68 -5.98 -7.59 12.08
C HIS A 68 -6.22 -9.06 12.42
N THR A 69 -5.15 -9.75 12.82
CA THR A 69 -5.20 -11.11 13.33
C THR A 69 -6.06 -11.08 14.58
N LYS A 70 -7.32 -11.53 14.44
CA LYS A 70 -8.10 -12.00 15.57
C LYS A 70 -7.34 -13.21 16.13
N CYS A 71 -6.44 -12.95 17.07
CA CYS A 71 -5.90 -13.99 17.94
C CYS A 71 -7.07 -14.43 18.82
N GLY A 72 -7.55 -15.64 18.58
CA GLY A 72 -8.61 -16.29 19.37
C GLY A 72 -8.10 -16.72 20.74
#